data_AF-A0A9N9X5W2-F1
#
_entry.id   AF-A0A9N9X5W2-F1
#
_cell.length_a   1.000
_cell.length_b   1.000
_cell.length_c   1.000
_cell.angle_alpha   90.00
_cell.angle_beta   90.00
_cell.angle_gamma   90.00
#
_symmetry.space_group_name_H-M   'P 1'
#
loop_
_entity.id
_entity.type
_entity.pdbx_description
1 polymer ?
#
loop_
_entity_poly.entity_id
_entity_poly.type
_entity_poly.pdbx_seq_one_letter_code
_entity_poly.pdbx_strand_id
1 'polypeptide(L)'
;MGGLHIALNFMHVIGKHMAGSGLGDLWVASDLMAEGSATKVLDGKAYNKGMRAHKLTLQAFWHLLHPLFLNFLDEQDFSEADSLSSREVNLDDLREYVSSPSLLKYLSSFLKNRSEADKNFKLWWMYIDMVLTLLMFTRGIRAGDWGSYRGFLSDMLPYIALYDHGNNLKSLSVYIADMNQLPPKVEAGFRSGDFAVLRTKQKFCQVDPDHAQEWVVGTCKDASGGILGITQDVRTLQRWALSLHWRSKISEQTYNLFKKPPSETCHKEETRGRRARDAHDENSILQVMETYNLATVNKSNVLHNVATKDVATAEISDALLTAKQRGIVLVQDFVCQRLVKSPESCKVTVSYHATIHKNNTLTFANLYTRKTSQDAHKKQVFQTDRDFFRLLISAFDGGRKIDLKKILKHELCQVPISLATLDGELRTAEKVSLVEEIVKGVECLKHLPENDKSDAILIIDGMAFVLSLGRPNQAETFGDYAACFIKRILYYGYKYKEVHVVFDRYRAQSVKVGTRKKTAKGYAPVRRDIEDCNVPLPKNWSNFLFL
;
A
#
# COMPACT_ATOMS: atom_id res chain seq x y z
N MET A 1 21.24 16.90 -3.08
CA MET A 1 20.27 15.78 -3.09
C MET A 1 19.99 15.43 -4.54
N GLY A 2 19.95 14.15 -4.89
CA GLY A 2 19.81 13.71 -6.28
C GLY A 2 18.36 13.43 -6.68
N GLY A 3 17.92 13.95 -7.82
CA GLY A 3 16.55 13.89 -8.30
C GLY A 3 16.05 12.46 -8.58
N LEU A 4 16.90 11.56 -9.09
CA LEU A 4 16.53 10.15 -9.28
C LEU A 4 16.24 9.47 -7.93
N HIS A 5 17.09 9.68 -6.94
CA HIS A 5 16.93 9.07 -5.62
C HIS A 5 15.72 9.65 -4.86
N ILE A 6 15.42 10.93 -5.05
CA ILE A 6 14.18 11.54 -4.53
C ILE A 6 12.97 10.85 -5.15
N ALA A 7 12.94 10.72 -6.48
CA ALA A 7 11.83 10.06 -7.18
C ALA A 7 11.67 8.58 -6.75
N LEU A 8 12.77 7.85 -6.59
CA LEU A 8 12.74 6.47 -6.05
C LEU A 8 12.21 6.41 -4.63
N ASN A 9 12.67 7.33 -3.78
CA ASN A 9 12.19 7.42 -2.42
C ASN A 9 10.69 7.71 -2.38
N PHE A 10 10.21 8.62 -3.21
CA PHE A 10 8.80 8.97 -3.26
C PHE A 10 7.95 7.85 -3.87
N MET A 11 8.45 7.08 -4.85
CA MET A 11 7.78 5.85 -5.29
C MET A 11 7.63 4.82 -4.16
N HIS A 12 8.66 4.66 -3.33
CA HIS A 12 8.55 3.80 -2.13
C HIS A 12 7.50 4.33 -1.14
N VAL A 13 7.40 5.65 -0.98
CA VAL A 13 6.37 6.30 -0.15
C VAL A 13 4.97 6.05 -0.72
N ILE A 14 4.78 6.16 -2.04
CA ILE A 14 3.52 5.78 -2.71
C ILE A 14 3.18 4.32 -2.44
N GLY A 15 4.15 3.42 -2.57
CA GLY A 15 3.95 2.00 -2.31
C GLY A 15 3.60 1.69 -0.85
N LYS A 16 4.19 2.42 0.11
CA LYS A 16 3.79 2.34 1.53
C LYS A 16 2.38 2.86 1.75
N HIS A 17 1.98 3.98 1.15
CA HIS A 17 0.62 4.51 1.27
C HIS A 17 -0.41 3.50 0.74
N MET A 18 -0.09 2.84 -0.37
CA MET A 18 -0.95 1.85 -1.02
C MET A 18 -0.69 0.41 -0.56
N ALA A 19 0.03 0.22 0.55
CA ALA A 19 0.39 -1.12 1.01
C ALA A 19 -0.86 -1.93 1.39
N GLY A 20 -1.09 -3.01 0.65
CA GLY A 20 -2.25 -3.89 0.83
C GLY A 20 -3.59 -3.32 0.36
N SER A 21 -3.62 -2.19 -0.37
CA SER A 21 -4.89 -1.59 -0.85
C SER A 21 -5.48 -2.27 -2.09
N GLY A 22 -4.70 -3.13 -2.75
CA GLY A 22 -5.05 -3.78 -4.02
C GLY A 22 -4.31 -3.22 -5.24
N LEU A 23 -3.45 -2.19 -5.10
CA LEU A 23 -2.68 -1.65 -6.22
C LEU A 23 -1.72 -2.66 -6.85
N GLY A 24 -1.02 -3.45 -6.03
CA GLY A 24 -0.17 -4.53 -6.52
C GLY A 24 -0.98 -5.62 -7.22
N ASP A 25 -2.12 -5.99 -6.64
CA ASP A 25 -3.05 -6.98 -7.20
C ASP A 25 -3.62 -6.52 -8.54
N LEU A 26 -3.92 -5.22 -8.70
CA LEU A 26 -4.35 -4.61 -9.96
C LEU A 26 -3.29 -4.80 -11.06
N TRP A 27 -2.01 -4.53 -10.77
CA TRP A 27 -0.94 -4.71 -11.75
C TRP A 27 -0.67 -6.18 -12.11
N VAL A 28 -0.92 -7.09 -11.17
CA VAL A 28 -0.79 -8.53 -11.43
C VAL A 28 -1.98 -9.05 -12.22
N ALA A 29 -3.20 -8.68 -11.85
CA ALA A 29 -4.42 -9.14 -12.51
C ALA A 29 -4.59 -8.60 -13.94
N SER A 30 -3.99 -7.45 -14.24
CA SER A 30 -3.95 -6.87 -15.59
C SER A 30 -2.81 -7.38 -16.47
N ASP A 31 -2.04 -8.37 -15.99
CA ASP A 31 -0.83 -8.90 -16.64
C ASP A 31 0.24 -7.84 -16.96
N LEU A 32 0.17 -6.66 -16.35
CA LEU A 32 1.17 -5.60 -16.51
C LEU A 32 2.53 -6.07 -15.99
N MET A 33 2.54 -6.81 -14.87
CA MET A 33 3.74 -7.41 -14.30
C MET A 33 3.46 -8.53 -13.31
N ALA A 34 4.40 -9.48 -13.22
CA ALA A 34 4.38 -10.53 -12.21
C ALA A 34 4.51 -9.98 -10.78
N GLU A 35 4.00 -10.74 -9.80
CA GLU A 35 3.93 -10.38 -8.37
C GLU A 35 5.26 -9.87 -7.81
N GLY A 36 6.37 -10.60 -8.03
CA GLY A 36 7.69 -10.18 -7.55
C GLY A 36 8.20 -8.87 -8.19
N SER A 37 7.74 -8.52 -9.40
CA SER A 37 8.03 -7.22 -10.01
C SER A 37 7.16 -6.12 -9.41
N ALA A 38 5.88 -6.38 -9.14
CA ALA A 38 4.99 -5.44 -8.45
C ALA A 38 5.53 -5.09 -7.06
N THR A 39 6.00 -6.07 -6.29
CA THR A 39 6.66 -5.81 -4.98
C THR A 39 7.87 -4.91 -5.13
N LYS A 40 8.75 -5.15 -6.12
CA LYS A 40 9.93 -4.30 -6.36
C LYS A 40 9.54 -2.86 -6.74
N VAL A 41 8.44 -2.69 -7.47
CA VAL A 41 7.92 -1.36 -7.84
C VAL A 41 7.36 -0.64 -6.61
N LEU A 42 6.51 -1.30 -5.81
CA LEU A 42 5.97 -0.74 -4.56
C LEU A 42 7.08 -0.42 -3.55
N ASP A 43 8.16 -1.22 -3.54
CA ASP A 43 9.36 -0.94 -2.75
C ASP A 43 10.21 0.21 -3.31
N GLY A 44 9.83 0.86 -4.42
CA GLY A 44 10.62 1.94 -5.03
C GLY A 44 12.01 1.49 -5.50
N LYS A 45 12.20 0.21 -5.83
CA LYS A 45 13.49 -0.37 -6.26
C LYS A 45 13.64 -0.49 -7.77
N ALA A 46 12.59 -0.19 -8.54
CA ALA A 46 12.56 -0.39 -9.99
C ALA A 46 12.08 0.87 -10.74
N TYR A 47 12.93 1.89 -10.85
CA TYR A 47 12.59 3.22 -11.41
C TYR A 47 11.76 3.18 -12.70
N ASN A 48 12.34 2.62 -13.78
CA ASN A 48 11.70 2.65 -15.10
C ASN A 48 10.39 1.85 -15.14
N LYS A 49 10.34 0.71 -14.46
CA LYS A 49 9.12 -0.13 -14.38
C LYS A 49 8.04 0.57 -13.56
N GLY A 50 8.41 1.18 -12.44
CA GLY A 50 7.49 1.92 -11.57
C GLY A 50 6.93 3.16 -12.24
N MET A 51 7.79 3.99 -12.85
CA MET A 51 7.34 5.16 -13.63
C MET A 51 6.34 4.76 -14.72
N ARG A 52 6.60 3.67 -15.44
CA ARG A 52 5.63 3.16 -16.44
C ARG A 52 4.32 2.74 -15.78
N ALA A 53 4.38 1.89 -14.75
CA ALA A 53 3.18 1.34 -14.12
C ALA A 53 2.29 2.46 -13.55
N HIS A 54 2.88 3.45 -12.87
CA HIS A 54 2.15 4.61 -12.36
C HIS A 54 1.54 5.47 -13.46
N LYS A 55 2.26 5.72 -14.58
CA LYS A 55 1.70 6.45 -15.74
C LYS A 55 0.49 5.73 -16.34
N LEU A 56 0.60 4.42 -16.59
CA LEU A 56 -0.50 3.64 -17.18
C LEU A 56 -1.69 3.56 -16.23
N THR A 57 -1.45 3.38 -14.93
CA THR A 57 -2.51 3.38 -13.92
C THR A 57 -3.22 4.74 -13.86
N LEU A 58 -2.48 5.85 -13.95
CA LEU A 58 -3.03 7.20 -14.03
C LEU A 58 -3.92 7.39 -15.26
N GLN A 59 -3.46 6.96 -16.44
CA GLN A 59 -4.21 7.10 -17.69
C GLN A 59 -5.49 6.25 -17.67
N ALA A 60 -5.39 4.97 -17.27
CA ALA A 60 -6.55 4.10 -17.12
C ALA A 60 -7.58 4.65 -16.11
N PHE A 61 -7.12 5.23 -14.99
CA PHE A 61 -8.02 5.86 -14.02
C PHE A 61 -8.73 7.09 -14.60
N TRP A 62 -8.04 7.90 -15.41
CA TRP A 62 -8.67 9.01 -16.13
C TRP A 62 -9.66 8.56 -17.20
N HIS A 63 -9.41 7.46 -17.91
CA HIS A 63 -10.40 6.87 -18.82
C HIS A 63 -11.67 6.45 -18.10
N LEU A 64 -11.55 5.95 -16.87
CA LEU A 64 -12.67 5.60 -16.03
C LEU A 64 -13.45 6.84 -15.54
N LEU A 65 -12.76 7.95 -15.25
CA LEU A 65 -13.37 9.18 -14.75
C LEU A 65 -13.90 10.13 -15.82
N HIS A 66 -13.30 10.14 -16.99
CA HIS A 66 -13.62 11.11 -18.03
C HIS A 66 -15.10 11.10 -18.43
N PRO A 67 -15.74 9.93 -18.71
CA PRO A 67 -17.19 9.89 -18.98
C PRO A 67 -18.04 10.40 -17.82
N LEU A 68 -17.63 10.10 -16.58
CA LEU A 68 -18.34 10.54 -15.37
C LEU A 68 -18.24 12.05 -15.17
N PHE A 69 -17.10 12.64 -15.52
CA PHE A 69 -16.89 14.07 -15.46
C PHE A 69 -17.67 14.80 -16.56
N LEU A 70 -17.73 14.24 -17.78
CA LEU A 70 -18.57 14.80 -18.85
C LEU A 70 -20.05 14.82 -18.45
N ASN A 71 -20.59 13.71 -17.94
CA ASN A 71 -21.97 13.68 -17.45
C ASN A 71 -22.22 14.71 -16.33
N PHE A 72 -21.24 14.90 -15.44
CA PHE A 72 -21.33 15.94 -14.40
C PHE A 72 -21.33 17.36 -14.99
N LEU A 73 -20.58 17.61 -16.06
CA LEU A 73 -20.62 18.91 -16.74
C LEU A 73 -21.97 19.16 -17.42
N ASP A 74 -22.54 18.13 -18.05
CA ASP A 74 -23.87 18.19 -18.68
C ASP A 74 -24.96 18.48 -17.63
N GLU A 75 -24.92 17.81 -16.47
CA GLU A 75 -25.83 18.07 -15.34
C GLU A 75 -25.70 19.49 -14.75
N GLN A 76 -24.58 20.16 -14.98
CA GLN A 76 -24.33 21.53 -14.51
C GLN A 76 -24.56 22.59 -15.60
N ASP A 77 -25.17 22.20 -16.73
CA ASP A 77 -25.42 23.06 -17.91
C ASP A 77 -24.16 23.80 -18.39
N PHE A 78 -23.00 23.13 -18.39
CA PHE A 78 -21.74 23.73 -18.81
C PHE A 78 -21.67 23.90 -20.34
N SER A 79 -22.16 25.04 -20.83
CA SER A 79 -22.34 25.35 -22.26
C SER A 79 -21.07 25.42 -23.12
N GLU A 80 -19.87 25.44 -22.52
CA GLU A 80 -18.59 25.40 -23.25
C GLU A 80 -18.21 23.98 -23.71
N ALA A 81 -18.84 22.92 -23.19
CA ALA A 81 -18.55 21.53 -23.56
C ALA A 81 -18.92 21.19 -25.01
N ASP A 82 -20.04 21.73 -25.52
CA ASP A 82 -20.51 21.53 -26.91
C ASP A 82 -19.60 22.17 -27.97
N SER A 83 -18.77 23.14 -27.57
CA SER A 83 -17.88 23.85 -28.50
C SER A 83 -16.69 23.00 -29.00
N LEU A 84 -16.43 21.85 -28.39
CA LEU A 84 -15.28 20.98 -28.66
C LEU A 84 -15.60 19.73 -29.48
N SER A 85 -16.83 19.22 -29.41
CA SER A 85 -17.25 18.06 -30.21
C SER A 85 -17.27 18.37 -31.72
N SER A 86 -17.22 19.66 -32.08
CA SER A 86 -17.43 20.19 -33.43
C SER A 86 -16.20 20.85 -34.07
N ARG A 87 -15.04 20.92 -33.41
CA ARG A 87 -13.81 21.53 -33.95
C ARG A 87 -12.70 20.51 -34.17
N GLU A 88 -11.93 20.64 -35.26
CA GLU A 88 -10.60 20.01 -35.36
C GLU A 88 -9.68 20.70 -34.34
N VAL A 89 -9.64 20.18 -33.12
CA VAL A 89 -8.89 20.77 -32.01
C VAL A 89 -7.39 20.50 -32.21
N ASN A 90 -6.58 21.55 -32.34
CA ASN A 90 -5.12 21.40 -32.28
C ASN A 90 -4.65 21.28 -30.81
N LEU A 91 -3.41 20.88 -30.57
CA LEU A 91 -2.89 20.66 -29.21
C LEU A 91 -2.84 21.94 -28.34
N ASP A 92 -2.67 23.10 -28.94
CA ASP A 92 -2.59 24.38 -28.23
C ASP A 92 -3.99 24.84 -27.79
N ASP A 93 -5.00 24.67 -28.65
CA ASP A 93 -6.41 24.95 -28.32
C ASP A 93 -6.88 24.04 -27.17
N LEU A 94 -6.52 22.76 -27.22
CA LEU A 94 -6.84 21.80 -26.16
C LEU A 94 -6.15 22.19 -24.84
N ARG A 95 -4.92 22.69 -24.91
CA ARG A 95 -4.17 23.12 -23.73
C ARG A 95 -4.78 24.36 -23.10
N GLU A 96 -5.17 25.34 -23.90
CA GLU A 96 -5.85 26.55 -23.42
C GLU A 96 -7.16 26.18 -22.72
N TYR A 97 -7.96 25.32 -23.34
CA TYR A 97 -9.21 24.85 -22.77
C TYR A 97 -9.02 24.06 -21.47
N VAL A 98 -8.11 23.08 -21.43
CA VAL A 98 -7.86 22.29 -20.21
C VAL A 98 -7.28 23.15 -19.08
N SER A 99 -6.67 24.29 -19.42
CA SER A 99 -6.18 25.29 -18.47
C SER A 99 -7.23 26.34 -18.09
N SER A 100 -8.45 26.25 -18.63
CA SER A 100 -9.56 27.16 -18.33
C SER A 100 -9.86 27.19 -16.82
N PRO A 101 -9.87 28.37 -16.19
CA PRO A 101 -10.25 28.51 -14.78
C PRO A 101 -11.65 27.94 -14.48
N SER A 102 -12.58 28.07 -15.43
CA SER A 102 -13.93 27.54 -15.32
C SER A 102 -13.92 26.01 -15.26
N LEU A 103 -13.27 25.35 -16.22
CA LEU A 103 -13.18 23.89 -16.26
C LEU A 103 -12.46 23.35 -15.03
N LEU A 104 -11.35 23.98 -14.61
CA LEU A 104 -10.61 23.59 -13.40
C LEU A 104 -11.47 23.71 -12.13
N LYS A 105 -12.36 24.71 -12.04
CA LYS A 105 -13.32 24.85 -10.94
C LYS A 105 -14.36 23.71 -10.94
N TYR A 106 -14.91 23.36 -12.10
CA TYR A 106 -15.85 22.23 -12.20
C TYR A 106 -15.17 20.90 -11.89
N LEU A 107 -13.97 20.67 -12.42
CA LEU A 107 -13.18 19.49 -12.12
C LEU A 107 -12.89 19.36 -10.63
N SER A 108 -12.48 20.47 -9.98
CA SER A 108 -12.25 20.49 -8.54
C SER A 108 -13.52 20.16 -7.74
N SER A 109 -14.67 20.69 -8.15
CA SER A 109 -15.97 20.39 -7.53
C SER A 109 -16.37 18.93 -7.71
N PHE A 110 -16.22 18.38 -8.93
CA PHE A 110 -16.49 16.98 -9.25
C PHE A 110 -15.67 16.02 -8.36
N LEU A 111 -14.36 16.24 -8.30
CA LEU A 111 -13.44 15.42 -7.52
C LEU A 111 -13.71 15.51 -6.03
N LYS A 112 -14.08 16.70 -5.53
CA LYS A 112 -14.48 16.90 -4.13
C LYS A 112 -15.75 16.14 -3.80
N ASN A 113 -16.82 16.30 -4.60
CA ASN A 113 -18.10 15.62 -4.40
C ASN A 113 -17.92 14.10 -4.38
N ARG A 114 -17.12 13.55 -5.31
CA ARG A 114 -16.81 12.11 -5.36
C ARG A 114 -15.99 11.65 -4.14
N SER A 115 -15.00 12.43 -3.70
CA SER A 115 -14.18 12.11 -2.53
C SER A 115 -14.96 12.16 -1.20
N GLU A 116 -16.01 12.97 -1.13
CA GLU A 116 -16.90 13.03 0.03
C GLU A 116 -17.92 11.89 0.02
N ALA A 117 -18.39 11.49 -1.17
CA ALA A 117 -19.34 10.39 -1.32
C ALA A 117 -18.71 8.99 -1.15
N ASP A 118 -17.48 8.79 -1.63
CA ASP A 118 -16.84 7.48 -1.67
C ASP A 118 -15.40 7.51 -1.10
N LYS A 119 -15.19 6.76 -0.02
CA LYS A 119 -13.89 6.63 0.64
C LYS A 119 -12.85 5.89 -0.20
N ASN A 120 -13.27 4.89 -0.97
CA ASN A 120 -12.40 4.19 -1.91
C ASN A 120 -11.93 5.16 -3.00
N PHE A 121 -12.85 5.92 -3.60
CA PHE A 121 -12.49 6.96 -4.56
C PHE A 121 -11.49 7.96 -3.95
N LYS A 122 -11.75 8.45 -2.74
CA LYS A 122 -10.84 9.39 -2.05
C LYS A 122 -9.42 8.82 -1.89
N LEU A 123 -9.28 7.56 -1.48
CA LEU A 123 -7.97 6.92 -1.35
C LEU A 123 -7.25 6.83 -2.70
N TRP A 124 -7.96 6.40 -3.75
CA TRP A 124 -7.37 6.27 -5.08
C TRP A 124 -7.05 7.63 -5.70
N TRP A 125 -7.86 8.65 -5.44
CA TRP A 125 -7.54 10.02 -5.84
C TRP A 125 -6.30 10.55 -5.13
N MET A 126 -6.11 10.24 -3.83
CA MET A 126 -4.87 10.57 -3.12
C MET A 126 -3.65 9.88 -3.75
N TYR A 127 -3.78 8.62 -4.17
CA TYR A 127 -2.74 7.94 -4.94
C TYR A 127 -2.45 8.65 -6.27
N ILE A 128 -3.49 9.04 -7.01
CA ILE A 128 -3.35 9.79 -8.26
C ILE A 128 -2.65 11.14 -8.03
N ASP A 129 -3.00 11.88 -6.98
CA ASP A 129 -2.36 13.16 -6.60
C ASP A 129 -0.86 12.96 -6.30
N MET A 130 -0.51 11.88 -5.59
CA MET A 130 0.90 11.52 -5.36
C MET A 130 1.61 11.18 -6.68
N VAL A 131 1.01 10.37 -7.56
CA VAL A 131 1.61 10.05 -8.87
C VAL A 131 1.78 11.32 -9.70
N LEU A 132 0.81 12.23 -9.74
CA LEU A 132 0.92 13.51 -10.44
C LEU A 132 2.05 14.36 -9.86
N THR A 133 2.21 14.42 -8.54
CA THR A 133 3.34 15.12 -7.90
C THR A 133 4.68 14.54 -8.34
N LEU A 134 4.81 13.21 -8.39
CA LEU A 134 6.00 12.52 -8.91
C LEU A 134 6.28 12.85 -10.37
N LEU A 135 5.25 12.82 -11.22
CA LEU A 135 5.38 13.09 -12.65
C LEU A 135 5.73 14.56 -12.90
N MET A 136 5.14 15.50 -12.15
CA MET A 136 5.39 16.91 -12.29
C MET A 136 6.77 17.32 -11.77
N PHE A 137 7.23 16.72 -10.67
CA PHE A 137 8.62 16.83 -10.23
C PHE A 137 9.59 16.33 -11.34
N THR A 138 9.31 15.15 -11.90
CA THR A 138 10.13 14.59 -12.98
C THR A 138 10.09 15.48 -14.23
N ARG A 139 8.91 16.01 -14.59
CA ARG A 139 8.73 16.97 -15.69
C ARG A 139 9.57 18.22 -15.47
N GLY A 140 9.59 18.75 -14.25
CA GLY A 140 10.43 19.88 -13.85
C GLY A 140 11.90 19.66 -14.23
N ILE A 141 12.43 18.48 -13.91
CA ILE A 141 13.80 18.09 -14.29
C ILE A 141 13.94 17.95 -15.80
N ARG A 142 13.05 17.19 -16.45
CA ARG A 142 13.13 16.88 -17.89
C ARG A 142 13.05 18.14 -18.77
N ALA A 143 12.27 19.13 -18.35
CA ALA A 143 12.02 20.37 -19.07
C ALA A 143 12.90 21.55 -18.61
N GLY A 144 13.70 21.39 -17.55
CA GLY A 144 14.51 22.47 -17.00
C GLY A 144 13.69 23.54 -16.30
N ASP A 145 12.49 23.18 -15.83
CA ASP A 145 11.56 24.06 -15.15
C ASP A 145 11.84 24.05 -13.64
N TRP A 146 12.64 25.01 -13.21
CA TRP A 146 13.05 25.20 -11.82
C TRP A 146 11.88 25.48 -10.87
N GLY A 147 10.86 26.18 -11.34
CA GLY A 147 9.68 26.52 -10.54
C GLY A 147 8.90 25.26 -10.18
N SER A 148 8.56 24.45 -11.19
CA SER A 148 7.90 23.16 -10.98
C SER A 148 8.73 22.23 -10.11
N TYR A 149 10.04 22.11 -10.37
CA TYR A 149 10.92 21.26 -9.57
C TYR A 149 10.83 21.57 -8.07
N ARG A 150 10.95 22.85 -7.68
CA ARG A 150 10.88 23.26 -6.26
C ARG A 150 9.48 23.07 -5.65
N GLY A 151 8.44 23.43 -6.40
CA GLY A 151 7.06 23.31 -5.94
C GLY A 151 6.70 21.86 -5.59
N PHE A 152 6.84 20.97 -6.57
CA PHE A 152 6.46 19.56 -6.39
C PHE A 152 7.41 18.80 -5.46
N LEU A 153 8.68 19.23 -5.32
CA LEU A 153 9.56 18.68 -4.29
C LEU A 153 9.02 18.99 -2.87
N SER A 154 8.46 20.18 -2.67
CA SER A 154 7.85 20.56 -1.39
C SER A 154 6.58 19.75 -1.12
N ASP A 155 5.78 19.48 -2.16
CA ASP A 155 4.55 18.68 -2.06
C ASP A 155 4.79 17.21 -1.72
N MET A 156 5.99 16.67 -2.00
CA MET A 156 6.37 15.31 -1.60
C MET A 156 6.64 15.17 -0.08
N LEU A 157 7.10 16.26 0.56
CA LEU A 157 7.66 16.23 1.90
C LEU A 157 6.67 15.75 2.99
N PRO A 158 5.37 16.14 2.97
CA PRO A 158 4.38 15.62 3.91
C PRO A 158 4.30 14.09 3.95
N TYR A 159 4.28 13.44 2.78
CA TYR A 159 4.20 11.98 2.71
C TYR A 159 5.52 11.32 3.12
N ILE A 160 6.66 11.92 2.77
CA ILE A 160 8.00 11.46 3.20
C ILE A 160 8.09 11.46 4.74
N ALA A 161 7.60 12.53 5.37
CA ALA A 161 7.56 12.66 6.83
C ALA A 161 6.67 11.59 7.46
N LEU A 162 5.45 11.41 6.94
CA LEU A 162 4.49 10.46 7.48
C LEU A 162 4.99 9.02 7.40
N TYR A 163 5.53 8.60 6.25
CA TYR A 163 5.91 7.21 5.98
C TYR A 163 7.34 6.83 6.42
N ASP A 164 7.85 7.50 7.46
CA ASP A 164 9.09 7.17 8.18
C ASP A 164 10.37 7.24 7.34
N HIS A 165 10.42 8.13 6.34
CA HIS A 165 11.64 8.41 5.59
C HIS A 165 12.44 9.54 6.24
N GLY A 166 12.73 9.38 7.55
CA GLY A 166 13.30 10.43 8.39
C GLY A 166 14.60 11.04 7.88
N ASN A 167 15.50 10.25 7.27
CA ASN A 167 16.72 10.79 6.67
C ASN A 167 16.41 11.71 5.47
N ASN A 168 15.45 11.33 4.62
CA ASN A 168 15.01 12.17 3.52
C ASN A 168 14.28 13.41 4.03
N LEU A 169 13.42 13.29 5.05
CA LEU A 169 12.80 14.45 5.70
C LEU A 169 13.88 15.46 6.16
N LYS A 170 14.87 15.01 6.93
CA LYS A 170 15.96 15.86 7.43
C LYS A 170 16.72 16.56 6.31
N SER A 171 17.17 15.80 5.31
CA SER A 171 18.01 16.34 4.22
C SER A 171 17.21 17.18 3.23
N LEU A 172 15.96 16.81 2.93
CA LEU A 172 15.10 17.56 2.01
C LEU A 172 14.61 18.87 2.62
N SER A 173 14.27 18.91 3.90
CA SER A 173 13.87 20.17 4.55
C SER A 173 14.98 21.22 4.49
N VAL A 174 16.23 20.82 4.74
CA VAL A 174 17.39 21.73 4.62
C VAL A 174 17.63 22.09 3.16
N TYR A 175 17.63 21.09 2.26
CA TYR A 175 17.82 21.32 0.83
C TYR A 175 16.79 22.31 0.25
N ILE A 176 15.50 22.16 0.58
CA ILE A 176 14.44 23.07 0.12
C ILE A 176 14.69 24.48 0.67
N ALA A 177 15.09 24.62 1.94
CA ALA A 177 15.41 25.92 2.53
C ALA A 177 16.58 26.62 1.81
N ASP A 178 17.63 25.87 1.47
CA ASP A 178 18.77 26.36 0.70
C ASP A 178 18.37 26.74 -0.73
N MET A 179 17.56 25.91 -1.39
CA MET A 179 17.08 26.17 -2.76
C MET A 179 16.16 27.40 -2.85
N ASN A 180 15.58 27.85 -1.74
CA ASN A 180 14.79 29.07 -1.64
C ASN A 180 15.61 30.32 -1.31
N GLN A 181 16.90 30.17 -1.01
CA GLN A 181 17.82 31.25 -0.62
C GLN A 181 19.06 31.29 -1.52
N LEU A 182 18.91 30.86 -2.78
CA LEU A 182 20.01 30.84 -3.73
C LEU A 182 20.50 32.26 -4.04
N PRO A 183 21.81 32.46 -4.23
CA PRO A 183 22.33 33.72 -4.75
C PRO A 183 21.68 34.06 -6.10
N PRO A 184 21.38 35.34 -6.40
CA PRO A 184 20.63 35.72 -7.61
C PRO A 184 21.21 35.17 -8.92
N LYS A 185 22.55 35.11 -9.02
CA LYS A 185 23.25 34.55 -10.18
C LYS A 185 22.99 33.05 -10.36
N VAL A 186 22.96 32.29 -9.25
CA VAL A 186 22.70 30.85 -9.28
C VAL A 186 21.22 30.59 -9.59
N GLU A 187 20.32 31.36 -8.97
CA GLU A 187 18.89 31.24 -9.27
C GLU A 187 18.58 31.56 -10.73
N ALA A 188 19.23 32.57 -11.32
CA ALA A 188 19.10 32.87 -12.75
C ALA A 188 19.53 31.69 -13.64
N GLY A 189 20.68 31.06 -13.35
CA GLY A 189 21.14 29.86 -14.06
C GLY A 189 20.20 28.66 -13.89
N PHE A 190 19.66 28.46 -12.69
CA PHE A 190 18.70 27.39 -12.46
C PHE A 190 17.37 27.64 -13.20
N ARG A 191 16.90 28.88 -13.24
CA ARG A 191 15.72 29.27 -14.05
C ARG A 191 15.96 29.13 -15.56
N SER A 192 17.20 29.18 -16.05
CA SER A 192 17.54 28.81 -17.43
C SER A 192 17.69 27.30 -17.65
N GLY A 193 17.51 26.48 -16.62
CA GLY A 193 17.57 25.03 -16.70
C GLY A 193 18.94 24.41 -16.41
N ASP A 194 19.92 25.20 -15.94
CA ASP A 194 21.30 24.75 -15.72
C ASP A 194 21.48 23.84 -14.49
N PHE A 195 20.39 23.58 -13.75
CA PHE A 195 20.39 22.62 -12.64
C PHE A 195 20.31 21.16 -13.10
N ALA A 196 19.95 20.92 -14.36
CA ALA A 196 19.81 19.58 -14.93
C ALA A 196 20.80 19.36 -16.09
N VAL A 197 21.24 18.11 -16.25
CA VAL A 197 22.21 17.71 -17.28
C VAL A 197 21.49 17.42 -18.59
N LEU A 198 21.99 17.99 -19.68
CA LEU A 198 21.52 17.73 -21.03
C LEU A 198 22.67 17.17 -21.89
N ARG A 199 22.50 15.98 -22.48
CA ARG A 199 23.49 15.39 -23.38
C ARG A 199 23.21 15.64 -24.86
N THR A 200 21.95 15.86 -25.23
CA THR A 200 21.49 16.06 -26.61
C THR A 200 20.67 17.33 -26.71
N LYS A 201 20.56 17.95 -27.89
CA LYS A 201 19.71 19.15 -28.09
C LYS A 201 18.20 18.86 -28.09
N GLN A 202 17.78 17.65 -27.72
CA GLN A 202 16.37 17.26 -27.73
C GLN A 202 15.62 17.91 -26.55
N LYS A 203 14.39 18.37 -26.82
CA LYS A 203 13.49 18.88 -25.78
C LYS A 203 13.09 17.75 -24.84
N PHE A 204 12.76 18.08 -23.59
CA PHE A 204 12.30 17.13 -22.57
C PHE A 204 13.30 15.99 -22.23
N CYS A 205 14.59 16.18 -22.54
CA CYS A 205 15.61 15.14 -22.40
C CYS A 205 16.60 15.39 -21.26
N GLN A 206 16.42 16.46 -20.48
CA GLN A 206 17.28 16.72 -19.33
C GLN A 206 17.12 15.62 -18.27
N VAL A 207 18.15 15.43 -17.47
CA VAL A 207 18.15 14.51 -16.32
C VAL A 207 18.85 15.16 -15.15
N ASP A 208 18.52 14.75 -13.93
CA ASP A 208 19.25 15.18 -12.75
C ASP A 208 20.72 14.70 -12.83
N PRO A 209 21.68 15.47 -12.29
CA PRO A 209 23.09 15.04 -12.23
C PRO A 209 23.28 13.64 -11.64
N ASP A 210 22.51 13.25 -10.62
CA ASP A 210 22.63 11.92 -10.02
C ASP A 210 22.24 10.80 -10.99
N HIS A 211 21.21 11.03 -11.78
CA HIS A 211 20.73 10.11 -12.80
C HIS A 211 21.73 9.99 -13.95
N ALA A 212 22.29 11.12 -14.40
CA ALA A 212 23.34 11.12 -15.40
C ALA A 212 24.56 10.32 -14.92
N GLN A 213 24.95 10.49 -13.65
CA GLN A 213 26.02 9.73 -13.03
C GLN A 213 25.72 8.23 -13.01
N GLU A 214 24.53 7.81 -12.56
CA GLU A 214 24.13 6.40 -12.54
C GLU A 214 24.18 5.76 -13.95
N TRP A 215 23.76 6.49 -14.99
CA TRP A 215 23.86 5.99 -16.37
C TRP A 215 25.31 5.81 -16.83
N VAL A 216 26.18 6.78 -16.53
CA VAL A 216 27.60 6.69 -16.89
C VAL A 216 28.27 5.54 -16.14
N VAL A 217 28.02 5.44 -14.83
CA VAL A 217 28.54 4.36 -13.99
C VAL A 217 28.05 3.00 -14.46
N GLY A 218 26.76 2.85 -14.74
CA GLY A 218 26.19 1.60 -15.28
C GLY A 218 26.82 1.22 -16.62
N THR A 219 26.97 2.17 -17.54
CA THR A 219 27.66 1.93 -18.82
C THR A 219 29.11 1.47 -18.63
N CYS A 220 29.82 2.04 -17.66
CA CYS A 220 31.19 1.66 -17.33
C CYS A 220 31.30 0.31 -16.60
N LYS A 221 30.27 -0.11 -15.85
CA LYS A 221 30.23 -1.36 -15.08
C LYS A 221 29.80 -2.55 -15.92
N ASP A 222 28.70 -2.42 -16.67
CA ASP A 222 27.97 -3.55 -17.27
C ASP A 222 28.33 -3.83 -18.74
N ALA A 223 29.15 -2.97 -19.37
CA ALA A 223 29.60 -3.21 -20.74
C ALA A 223 30.57 -4.40 -20.83
N SER A 224 30.61 -5.08 -21.98
CA SER A 224 31.65 -6.06 -22.30
C SER A 224 33.04 -5.40 -22.25
N GLY A 225 33.83 -5.72 -21.22
CA GLY A 225 35.10 -5.02 -20.91
C GLY A 225 34.94 -3.80 -20.00
N GLY A 226 33.87 -3.75 -19.19
CA GLY A 226 33.64 -2.78 -18.13
C GLY A 226 34.62 -2.92 -16.96
N ILE A 227 34.47 -2.05 -15.96
CA ILE A 227 35.43 -1.94 -14.85
C ILE A 227 35.30 -3.06 -13.80
N LEU A 228 34.18 -3.80 -13.80
CA LEU A 228 33.96 -4.92 -12.89
C LEU A 228 34.88 -6.10 -13.24
N GLY A 229 35.62 -6.60 -12.24
CA GLY A 229 36.57 -7.70 -12.37
C GLY A 229 37.98 -7.27 -12.80
N ILE A 230 38.13 -6.19 -13.57
CA ILE A 230 39.46 -5.70 -14.00
C ILE A 230 40.19 -4.89 -12.91
N THR A 231 39.48 -4.38 -11.91
CA THR A 231 40.07 -3.62 -10.79
C THR A 231 40.90 -4.47 -9.84
N GLN A 232 40.77 -5.79 -9.93
CA GLN A 232 41.53 -6.74 -9.12
C GLN A 232 42.95 -6.99 -9.67
N ASP A 233 43.21 -6.65 -10.94
CA ASP A 233 44.54 -6.69 -11.55
C ASP A 233 44.96 -5.28 -12.01
N VAL A 234 45.98 -4.73 -11.35
CA VAL A 234 46.52 -3.40 -11.61
C VAL A 234 46.94 -3.23 -13.07
N ARG A 235 47.49 -4.28 -13.72
CA ARG A 235 47.93 -4.19 -15.13
C ARG A 235 46.73 -4.06 -16.07
N THR A 236 45.70 -4.88 -15.87
CA THR A 236 44.47 -4.81 -16.67
C THR A 236 43.74 -3.49 -16.44
N LEU A 237 43.68 -2.99 -15.20
CA LEU A 237 43.12 -1.67 -14.88
C LEU A 237 43.87 -0.53 -15.58
N GLN A 238 45.20 -0.52 -15.52
CA GLN A 238 46.03 0.49 -16.19
C GLN A 238 45.81 0.47 -17.70
N ARG A 239 45.82 -0.71 -18.33
CA ARG A 239 45.55 -0.86 -19.77
C ARG A 239 44.15 -0.36 -20.15
N TRP A 240 43.15 -0.65 -19.32
CA TRP A 240 41.79 -0.19 -19.54
C TRP A 240 41.67 1.34 -19.42
N ALA A 241 42.24 1.93 -18.37
CA ALA A 241 42.20 3.37 -18.09
C ALA A 241 42.94 4.18 -19.17
N LEU A 242 44.16 3.76 -19.52
CA LEU A 242 44.98 4.42 -20.54
C LEU A 242 44.38 4.31 -21.94
N SER A 243 43.61 3.26 -22.24
CA SER A 243 42.97 3.09 -23.56
C SER A 243 41.55 3.65 -23.65
N LEU A 244 40.91 4.01 -22.52
CA LEU A 244 39.49 4.42 -22.49
C LEU A 244 39.22 5.63 -23.38
N HIS A 245 40.02 6.69 -23.27
CA HIS A 245 39.84 7.90 -24.06
C HIS A 245 40.02 7.66 -25.56
N TRP A 246 40.99 6.82 -25.95
CA TRP A 246 41.17 6.41 -27.35
C TRP A 246 39.99 5.57 -27.85
N ARG A 247 39.50 4.60 -27.07
CA ARG A 247 38.33 3.78 -27.43
C ARG A 247 37.07 4.64 -27.59
N SER A 248 36.84 5.60 -26.69
CA SER A 248 35.73 6.55 -26.79
C SER A 248 35.85 7.42 -28.04
N LYS A 249 37.05 7.95 -28.33
CA LYS A 249 37.31 8.76 -29.52
C LYS A 249 37.15 7.97 -30.82
N ILE A 250 37.64 6.72 -30.88
CA ILE A 250 37.44 5.83 -32.03
C ILE A 250 35.95 5.56 -32.22
N SER A 251 35.21 5.26 -31.15
CA SER A 251 33.76 5.03 -31.22
C SER A 251 33.01 6.26 -31.74
N GLU A 252 33.33 7.45 -31.23
CA GLU A 252 32.77 8.73 -31.70
C GLU A 252 33.12 9.00 -33.16
N GLN A 253 34.39 8.84 -33.56
CA GLN A 253 34.82 9.03 -34.95
C GLN A 253 34.17 8.00 -35.88
N THR A 254 34.02 6.76 -35.45
CA THR A 254 33.33 5.70 -36.19
C THR A 254 31.86 6.05 -36.37
N TYR A 255 31.19 6.50 -35.31
CA TYR A 255 29.81 7.00 -35.37
C TYR A 255 29.67 8.16 -36.36
N ASN A 256 30.58 9.14 -36.29
CA ASN A 256 30.59 10.29 -37.20
C ASN A 256 30.90 9.90 -38.65
N LEU A 257 31.76 8.89 -38.87
CA LEU A 257 32.13 8.40 -40.20
C LEU A 257 30.96 7.70 -40.89
N PHE A 258 30.20 6.88 -40.16
CA PHE A 258 29.08 6.13 -40.72
C PHE A 258 27.84 6.97 -41.01
N LYS A 259 27.84 8.28 -40.68
CA LYS A 259 26.76 9.26 -40.91
C LYS A 259 25.42 8.59 -41.23
N LYS A 260 24.84 7.88 -40.26
CA LYS A 260 23.38 7.83 -40.30
C LYS A 260 22.97 9.29 -40.11
N PRO A 261 22.18 9.89 -41.02
CA PRO A 261 21.51 11.13 -40.65
C PRO A 261 20.91 10.87 -39.26
N PRO A 262 20.89 11.84 -38.34
CA PRO A 262 20.12 11.67 -37.13
C PRO A 262 18.71 11.33 -37.64
N SER A 263 18.35 10.04 -37.65
CA SER A 263 16.96 9.67 -37.77
C SER A 263 16.32 10.51 -36.72
N GLU A 264 15.21 11.20 -37.02
CA GLU A 264 14.41 11.81 -35.98
C GLU A 264 14.17 10.72 -34.93
N THR A 265 15.02 10.68 -33.90
CA THR A 265 15.06 9.57 -32.97
C THR A 265 13.98 9.95 -32.00
N CYS A 266 12.77 9.61 -32.44
CA CYS A 266 11.55 9.52 -31.67
C CYS A 266 11.92 8.89 -30.32
N HIS A 267 11.45 9.49 -29.23
CA HIS A 267 11.81 9.04 -27.90
C HIS A 267 11.45 7.54 -27.76
N LYS A 268 12.21 6.77 -26.99
CA LYS A 268 11.96 5.30 -26.87
C LYS A 268 10.51 4.98 -26.48
N GLU A 269 9.87 5.87 -25.72
CA GLU A 269 8.46 5.77 -25.30
C GLU A 269 7.46 6.05 -26.44
N GLU A 270 7.86 6.77 -27.49
CA GLU A 270 7.01 7.17 -28.62
C GLU A 270 7.08 6.19 -29.80
N THR A 271 8.00 5.22 -29.76
CA THR A 271 8.10 4.19 -30.81
C THR A 271 6.77 3.47 -31.00
N ARG A 272 6.42 3.11 -32.25
CA ARG A 272 5.12 2.47 -32.56
C ARG A 272 4.86 1.22 -31.72
N GLY A 273 5.87 0.35 -31.59
CA GLY A 273 5.76 -0.85 -30.77
C GLY A 273 5.56 -0.55 -29.28
N ARG A 274 6.13 0.54 -28.78
CA ARG A 274 5.95 0.96 -27.40
C ARG A 274 4.56 1.54 -27.15
N ARG A 275 4.07 2.41 -28.05
CA ARG A 275 2.70 2.94 -27.99
C ARG A 275 1.65 1.84 -28.04
N ALA A 276 1.81 0.87 -28.94
CA ALA A 276 0.90 -0.26 -29.06
C ALA A 276 0.86 -1.11 -27.77
N ARG A 277 2.02 -1.37 -27.15
CA ARG A 277 2.09 -2.10 -25.89
C ARG A 277 1.49 -1.32 -24.72
N ASP A 278 1.83 -0.04 -24.61
CA ASP A 278 1.30 0.81 -23.53
C ASP A 278 -0.23 0.94 -23.64
N ALA A 279 -0.79 1.08 -24.85
CA ALA A 279 -2.23 1.09 -25.09
C ALA A 279 -2.91 -0.26 -24.76
N HIS A 280 -2.26 -1.39 -25.08
CA HIS A 280 -2.77 -2.71 -24.70
C HIS A 280 -2.82 -2.87 -23.17
N ASP A 281 -1.70 -2.61 -22.50
CA ASP A 281 -1.61 -2.76 -21.05
C ASP A 281 -2.53 -1.77 -20.31
N GLU A 282 -2.71 -0.56 -20.83
CA GLU A 282 -3.66 0.42 -20.31
C GLU A 282 -5.10 -0.09 -20.35
N ASN A 283 -5.53 -0.68 -21.47
CA ASN A 283 -6.85 -1.29 -21.59
C ASN A 283 -7.02 -2.49 -20.65
N SER A 284 -5.99 -3.32 -20.47
CA SER A 284 -6.03 -4.42 -19.50
C SER A 284 -6.17 -3.90 -18.06
N ILE A 285 -5.50 -2.82 -17.70
CA ILE A 285 -5.67 -2.18 -16.38
C ILE A 285 -7.10 -1.64 -16.23
N LEU A 286 -7.62 -0.95 -17.25
CA LEU A 286 -8.97 -0.39 -17.25
C LEU A 286 -10.03 -1.49 -17.01
N GLN A 287 -9.94 -2.62 -17.72
CA GLN A 287 -10.87 -3.76 -17.55
C GLN A 287 -10.87 -4.30 -16.12
N VAL A 288 -9.69 -4.40 -15.50
CA VAL A 288 -9.59 -4.84 -14.09
C VAL A 288 -10.13 -3.76 -13.15
N MET A 289 -9.90 -2.47 -13.44
CA MET A 289 -10.47 -1.38 -12.64
C MET A 289 -12.00 -1.37 -12.66
N GLU A 290 -12.60 -1.63 -13.82
CA GLU A 290 -14.06 -1.79 -13.98
C GLU A 290 -14.56 -2.99 -13.19
N THR A 291 -13.87 -4.14 -13.28
CA THR A 291 -14.19 -5.34 -12.49
C THR A 291 -14.14 -5.08 -10.99
N TYR A 292 -13.23 -4.22 -10.53
CA TYR A 292 -13.10 -3.84 -9.12
C TYR A 292 -14.11 -2.75 -8.68
N ASN A 293 -14.95 -2.24 -9.58
CA ASN A 293 -15.92 -1.18 -9.33
C ASN A 293 -15.28 0.13 -8.79
N LEU A 294 -14.11 0.51 -9.30
CA LEU A 294 -13.33 1.66 -8.81
C LEU A 294 -13.96 3.04 -9.04
N ALA A 295 -14.85 3.19 -10.02
CA ALA A 295 -15.54 4.44 -10.34
C ALA A 295 -17.02 4.47 -9.97
N THR A 296 -17.57 3.32 -9.60
CA THR A 296 -18.95 3.21 -9.17
C THR A 296 -19.03 3.80 -7.77
N VAL A 297 -19.96 4.73 -7.53
CA VAL A 297 -20.18 5.26 -6.18
C VAL A 297 -20.66 4.11 -5.32
N ASN A 298 -19.80 3.62 -4.43
CA ASN A 298 -20.21 2.61 -3.49
C ASN A 298 -21.25 3.19 -2.53
N LYS A 299 -22.42 2.53 -2.44
CA LYS A 299 -23.43 2.86 -1.41
C LYS A 299 -22.90 2.56 0.00
N SER A 300 -21.87 1.71 0.10
CA SER A 300 -21.17 1.38 1.33
C SER A 300 -20.20 2.52 1.68
N ASN A 301 -20.48 3.28 2.75
CA ASN A 301 -19.62 4.38 3.25
C ASN A 301 -18.35 3.84 3.98
N VAL A 302 -17.77 2.75 3.47
CA VAL A 302 -16.70 2.00 4.10
C VAL A 302 -15.54 1.83 3.14
N LEU A 303 -14.33 2.08 3.65
CA LEU A 303 -13.10 1.89 2.89
C LEU A 303 -12.76 0.40 2.82
N HIS A 304 -12.52 -0.14 1.63
CA HIS A 304 -12.15 -1.54 1.43
C HIS A 304 -11.01 -1.73 0.42
N ASN A 305 -10.32 -2.87 0.47
CA ASN A 305 -9.34 -3.27 -0.53
C ASN A 305 -10.08 -3.56 -1.84
N VAL A 306 -9.63 -2.98 -2.96
CA VAL A 306 -10.38 -3.05 -4.23
C VAL A 306 -10.41 -4.43 -4.86
N ALA A 307 -9.39 -5.26 -4.62
CA ALA A 307 -9.28 -6.59 -5.19
C ALA A 307 -9.99 -7.64 -4.32
N THR A 308 -9.83 -7.56 -2.99
CA THR A 308 -10.38 -8.56 -2.07
C THR A 308 -11.71 -8.18 -1.43
N LYS A 309 -12.08 -6.90 -1.49
CA LYS A 309 -13.22 -6.31 -0.78
C LYS A 309 -13.11 -6.40 0.75
N ASP A 310 -11.90 -6.61 1.28
CA ASP A 310 -11.65 -6.61 2.72
C ASP A 310 -11.75 -5.17 3.28
N VAL A 311 -12.51 -5.02 4.35
CA VAL A 311 -12.89 -3.74 4.96
C VAL A 311 -11.79 -3.23 5.90
N ALA A 312 -11.38 -1.98 5.72
CA ALA A 312 -10.48 -1.30 6.63
C ALA A 312 -11.13 -1.07 8.00
N THR A 313 -10.33 -1.16 9.07
CA THR A 313 -10.75 -0.65 10.38
C THR A 313 -10.92 0.86 10.34
N ALA A 314 -11.68 1.43 11.28
CA ALA A 314 -11.85 2.89 11.38
C ALA A 314 -10.50 3.61 11.51
N GLU A 315 -9.56 3.03 12.26
CA GLU A 315 -8.20 3.56 12.46
C GLU A 315 -7.37 3.57 11.16
N ILE A 316 -7.42 2.48 10.37
CA ILE A 316 -6.75 2.41 9.06
C ILE A 316 -7.38 3.40 8.08
N SER A 317 -8.71 3.47 8.06
CA SER A 317 -9.43 4.40 7.19
C SER A 317 -9.07 5.85 7.50
N ASP A 318 -9.05 6.23 8.77
CA ASP A 318 -8.70 7.58 9.20
C ASP A 318 -7.22 7.90 8.89
N ALA A 319 -6.30 6.96 9.18
CA ALA A 319 -4.87 7.13 8.91
C ALA A 319 -4.56 7.34 7.42
N LEU A 320 -5.19 6.57 6.52
CA LEU A 320 -4.99 6.69 5.08
C LEU A 320 -5.63 7.96 4.51
N LEU A 321 -6.89 8.26 4.85
CA LEU A 321 -7.66 9.36 4.25
C LEU A 321 -7.25 10.75 4.77
N THR A 322 -6.44 10.82 5.82
CA THR A 322 -5.89 12.08 6.38
C THR A 322 -4.37 12.15 6.29
N ALA A 323 -3.75 11.25 5.51
CA ALA A 323 -2.28 11.12 5.41
C ALA A 323 -1.58 12.43 5.06
N LYS A 324 -2.05 13.16 4.03
CA LYS A 324 -1.43 14.42 3.58
C LYS A 324 -1.43 15.47 4.70
N GLN A 325 -2.58 15.65 5.37
CA GLN A 325 -2.73 16.61 6.46
C GLN A 325 -1.84 16.27 7.66
N ARG A 326 -1.77 15.00 8.07
CA ARG A 326 -0.86 14.55 9.13
C ARG A 326 0.60 14.82 8.76
N GLY A 327 0.96 14.52 7.52
CA GLY A 327 2.29 14.79 6.98
C GLY A 327 2.67 16.27 7.04
N ILE A 328 1.73 17.18 6.71
CA ILE A 328 1.96 18.64 6.79
C ILE A 328 2.29 19.05 8.22
N VAL A 329 1.52 18.57 9.20
CA VAL A 329 1.75 18.87 10.63
C VAL A 329 3.14 18.35 11.05
N LEU A 330 3.51 17.13 10.67
CA LEU A 330 4.82 16.57 10.99
C LEU A 330 5.98 17.37 10.40
N VAL A 331 5.83 17.88 9.17
CA VAL A 331 6.83 18.74 8.54
C VAL A 331 6.93 20.08 9.26
N GLN A 332 5.79 20.70 9.59
CA GLN A 332 5.75 21.96 10.34
C GLN A 332 6.42 21.81 11.71
N ASP A 333 6.07 20.76 12.47
CA ASP A 333 6.69 20.46 13.76
C ASP A 333 8.19 20.23 13.63
N PHE A 334 8.62 19.47 12.61
CA PHE A 334 10.04 19.24 12.37
C PHE A 334 10.81 20.54 12.12
N VAL A 335 10.28 21.41 11.24
CA VAL A 335 10.90 22.70 10.89
C VAL A 335 10.94 23.62 12.10
N CYS A 336 9.82 23.79 12.80
CA CYS A 336 9.71 24.67 13.96
C CYS A 336 10.63 24.22 15.11
N GLN A 337 10.73 22.92 15.37
CA GLN A 337 11.52 22.43 16.50
C GLN A 337 13.03 22.40 16.23
N ARG A 338 13.47 22.24 14.97
CA ARG A 338 14.87 21.91 14.64
C ARG A 338 15.56 22.89 13.70
N LEU A 339 14.82 23.65 12.90
CA LEU A 339 15.38 24.57 11.90
C LEU A 339 15.15 26.03 12.25
N VAL A 340 14.09 26.35 13.01
CA VAL A 340 13.78 27.70 13.46
C VAL A 340 14.29 27.91 14.89
N LYS A 341 15.01 29.01 15.12
CA LYS A 341 15.44 29.41 16.47
C LYS A 341 14.26 30.05 17.21
N SER A 342 14.08 29.68 18.47
CA SER A 342 13.11 30.35 19.35
C SER A 342 13.47 31.84 19.49
N PRO A 343 12.48 32.76 19.38
CA PRO A 343 12.71 34.20 19.54
C PRO A 343 13.29 34.57 20.91
N GLU A 344 12.97 33.79 21.95
CA GLU A 344 13.32 34.07 23.34
C GLU A 344 14.71 33.55 23.72
N SER A 345 15.04 32.32 23.28
CA SER A 345 16.27 31.63 23.69
C SER A 345 17.38 31.67 22.64
N CYS A 346 17.08 32.14 21.42
CA CYS A 346 17.96 32.08 20.24
C CYS A 346 18.52 30.67 19.94
N LYS A 347 17.89 29.62 20.50
CA LYS A 347 18.25 28.21 20.35
C LYS A 347 17.12 27.46 19.67
N VAL A 348 17.48 26.37 19.00
CA VAL A 348 16.51 25.38 18.49
C VAL A 348 16.04 24.50 19.65
N THR A 349 14.76 24.16 19.66
CA THR A 349 14.11 23.37 20.72
C THR A 349 14.66 21.95 20.78
N VAL A 350 14.95 21.37 19.62
CA VAL A 350 15.47 20.00 19.48
C VAL A 350 16.70 20.02 18.57
N SER A 351 17.74 19.27 18.94
CA SER A 351 18.92 19.11 18.09
C SER A 351 18.57 18.47 16.74
N TYR A 352 19.17 18.96 15.66
CA TYR A 352 19.02 18.40 14.31
C TYR A 352 19.37 16.89 14.25
N HIS A 353 20.38 16.47 15.01
CA HIS A 353 20.85 15.09 15.06
C HIS A 353 20.00 14.18 15.96
N ALA A 354 19.05 14.74 16.72
CA ALA A 354 18.17 13.93 17.56
C ALA A 354 17.38 12.91 16.74
N THR A 355 17.09 11.77 17.35
CA THR A 355 16.29 10.69 16.75
C THR A 355 14.91 11.20 16.38
N ILE A 356 14.43 10.80 15.20
CA ILE A 356 13.03 10.98 14.79
C ILE A 356 12.33 9.67 15.09
N HIS A 357 11.31 9.70 15.95
CA HIS A 357 10.49 8.53 16.24
C HIS A 357 9.63 8.18 15.03
N LYS A 358 9.45 6.87 14.79
CA LYS A 358 8.63 6.38 13.68
C LYS A 358 7.15 6.58 14.00
N ASN A 359 6.41 7.04 13.00
CA ASN A 359 4.96 7.17 13.05
C ASN A 359 4.27 5.81 12.94
N ASN A 360 4.86 4.84 12.22
CA ASN A 360 4.28 3.52 11.96
C ASN A 360 2.81 3.62 11.47
N THR A 361 2.57 4.51 10.51
CA THR A 361 1.22 4.80 9.99
C THR A 361 0.53 3.51 9.52
N LEU A 362 -0.72 3.34 9.95
CA LEU A 362 -1.52 2.17 9.61
C LEU A 362 -1.96 2.21 8.14
N THR A 363 -1.94 1.04 7.52
CA THR A 363 -2.31 0.78 6.11
C THR A 363 -3.10 -0.53 6.04
N PHE A 364 -3.59 -0.89 4.85
CA PHE A 364 -4.26 -2.19 4.67
C PHE A 364 -3.35 -3.39 4.97
N ALA A 365 -2.03 -3.27 4.80
CA ALA A 365 -1.10 -4.33 5.19
C ALA A 365 -1.20 -4.70 6.68
N ASN A 366 -1.61 -3.75 7.54
CA ASN A 366 -1.80 -3.99 8.96
C ASN A 366 -3.02 -4.86 9.27
N LEU A 367 -4.01 -4.98 8.37
CA LEU A 367 -5.16 -5.90 8.53
C LEU A 367 -4.68 -7.36 8.60
N TYR A 368 -3.67 -7.69 7.80
CA TYR A 368 -3.15 -9.04 7.67
C TYR A 368 -1.99 -9.32 8.63
N THR A 369 -1.71 -8.42 9.57
CA THR A 369 -0.60 -8.60 10.52
C THR A 369 -1.07 -9.38 11.75
N ARG A 370 -0.32 -10.40 12.14
CA ARG A 370 -0.58 -11.19 13.35
C ARG A 370 -0.25 -10.36 14.59
N LYS A 371 -1.21 -10.21 15.51
CA LYS A 371 -0.94 -9.72 16.88
C LYS A 371 -0.10 -10.77 17.62
N THR A 372 1.09 -10.38 18.06
CA THR A 372 1.99 -11.20 18.87
C THR A 372 1.35 -11.52 20.21
N SER A 373 0.85 -12.75 20.41
CA SER A 373 0.10 -13.08 21.63
C SER A 373 0.31 -14.48 22.22
N GLN A 374 1.41 -15.19 21.91
CA GLN A 374 1.67 -16.49 22.60
C GLN A 374 3.06 -16.61 23.21
N ASP A 375 4.14 -16.23 22.50
CA ASP A 375 5.49 -16.35 23.06
C ASP A 375 5.87 -15.23 24.04
N ALA A 376 5.29 -14.03 23.88
CA ALA A 376 5.52 -12.91 24.79
C ALA A 376 4.97 -13.18 26.20
N HIS A 377 3.77 -13.78 26.31
CA HIS A 377 3.13 -14.02 27.60
C HIS A 377 3.81 -15.12 28.42
N LYS A 378 4.29 -16.19 27.78
CA LYS A 378 5.09 -17.21 28.48
C LYS A 378 6.33 -16.58 29.10
N LYS A 379 7.04 -15.75 28.33
CA LYS A 379 8.25 -15.04 28.80
C LYS A 379 7.94 -14.08 29.95
N GLN A 380 6.80 -13.39 29.91
CA GLN A 380 6.36 -12.46 30.96
C GLN A 380 6.02 -13.19 32.26
N VAL A 381 5.30 -14.32 32.20
CA VAL A 381 5.03 -15.17 33.38
C VAL A 381 6.32 -15.64 34.04
N PHE A 382 7.27 -16.17 33.26
CA PHE A 382 8.56 -16.60 33.80
C PHE A 382 9.36 -15.45 34.40
N GLN A 383 9.28 -14.24 33.84
CA GLN A 383 9.93 -13.05 34.39
C GLN A 383 9.29 -12.62 35.72
N THR A 384 7.97 -12.62 35.82
CA THR A 384 7.24 -12.26 37.06
C THR A 384 7.55 -13.26 38.18
N ASP A 385 7.47 -14.56 37.91
CA ASP A 385 7.81 -15.60 38.89
C ASP A 385 9.26 -15.48 39.34
N ARG A 386 10.21 -15.35 38.39
CA ARG A 386 11.64 -15.18 38.70
C ARG A 386 11.88 -13.95 39.56
N ASP A 387 11.27 -12.82 39.23
CA ASP A 387 11.49 -11.57 39.94
C ASP A 387 10.89 -11.63 41.36
N PHE A 388 9.77 -12.33 41.56
CA PHE A 388 9.20 -12.60 42.88
C PHE A 388 10.09 -13.53 43.72
N PHE A 389 10.54 -14.66 43.16
CA PHE A 389 11.46 -15.57 43.85
C PHE A 389 12.79 -14.88 44.18
N ARG A 390 13.30 -14.02 43.29
CA ARG A 390 14.48 -13.18 43.57
C ARG A 390 14.24 -12.27 44.77
N LEU A 391 13.07 -11.61 44.87
CA LEU A 391 12.72 -10.77 46.01
C LEU A 391 12.62 -11.56 47.32
N LEU A 392 12.07 -12.77 47.28
CA LEU A 392 12.03 -13.66 48.45
C LEU A 392 13.44 -14.05 48.90
N ILE A 393 14.32 -14.43 47.97
CA ILE A 393 15.72 -14.76 48.28
C ILE A 393 16.44 -13.55 48.87
N SER A 394 16.34 -12.37 48.24
CA SER A 394 16.95 -11.15 48.76
C SER A 394 16.41 -10.73 50.14
N ALA A 395 15.13 -10.96 50.42
CA ALA A 395 14.55 -10.70 51.73
C ALA A 395 15.05 -11.70 52.79
N PHE A 396 15.28 -12.95 52.41
CA PHE A 396 15.85 -13.98 53.27
C PHE A 396 17.31 -13.67 53.61
N ASP A 397 18.12 -13.37 52.59
CA ASP A 397 19.53 -12.97 52.74
C ASP A 397 19.67 -11.67 53.56
N GLY A 398 18.70 -10.76 53.45
CA GLY A 398 18.58 -9.56 54.27
C GLY A 398 18.14 -9.78 55.72
N GLY A 399 18.05 -11.04 56.17
CA GLY A 399 17.73 -11.41 57.56
C GLY A 399 16.25 -11.36 57.93
N ARG A 400 15.33 -11.21 56.97
CA ARG A 400 13.89 -11.24 57.27
C ARG A 400 13.43 -12.68 57.46
N LYS A 401 12.58 -12.90 58.46
CA LYS A 401 11.95 -14.20 58.71
C LYS A 401 10.84 -14.44 57.65
N ILE A 402 11.09 -15.35 56.71
CA ILE A 402 10.14 -15.69 55.63
C ILE A 402 9.45 -17.02 55.94
N ASP A 403 8.11 -17.03 56.00
CA ASP A 403 7.30 -18.24 56.12
C ASP A 403 6.74 -18.63 54.74
N LEU A 404 7.47 -19.51 54.05
CA LEU A 404 7.08 -20.06 52.75
C LEU A 404 5.72 -20.77 52.81
N LYS A 405 5.41 -21.47 53.91
CA LYS A 405 4.18 -22.26 54.04
C LYS A 405 2.95 -21.36 54.12
N LYS A 406 3.09 -20.15 54.67
CA LYS A 406 2.04 -19.13 54.65
C LYS A 406 1.95 -18.43 53.29
N ILE A 407 3.08 -18.08 52.69
CA ILE A 407 3.13 -17.34 51.41
C ILE A 407 2.53 -18.17 50.27
N LEU A 408 2.87 -19.46 50.17
CA LEU A 408 2.36 -20.36 49.12
C LEU A 408 0.86 -20.70 49.23
N LYS A 409 0.16 -20.21 50.27
CA LYS A 409 -1.31 -20.31 50.36
C LYS A 409 -2.04 -19.21 49.59
N HIS A 410 -1.31 -18.20 49.12
CA HIS A 410 -1.87 -17.07 48.40
C HIS A 410 -1.39 -17.08 46.94
N GLU A 411 -2.18 -16.49 46.05
CA GLU A 411 -1.78 -16.28 44.67
C GLU A 411 -0.59 -15.31 44.63
N LEU A 412 0.50 -15.73 43.99
CA LEU A 412 1.75 -14.96 43.95
C LEU A 412 1.86 -14.08 42.70
N CYS A 413 0.94 -14.26 41.76
CA CYS A 413 0.80 -13.43 40.58
C CYS A 413 -0.37 -12.46 40.73
N GLN A 414 -0.47 -11.48 39.81
CA GLN A 414 -1.61 -10.54 39.79
C GLN A 414 -2.96 -11.23 39.58
N VAL A 415 -2.96 -12.42 38.96
CA VAL A 415 -4.15 -13.22 38.68
C VAL A 415 -3.85 -14.71 38.86
N PRO A 416 -4.85 -15.55 39.20
CA PRO A 416 -4.67 -16.99 39.23
C PRO A 416 -4.32 -17.54 37.85
N ILE A 417 -3.06 -17.95 37.66
CA ILE A 417 -2.55 -18.38 36.35
C ILE A 417 -3.29 -19.64 35.85
N SER A 418 -3.89 -20.44 36.74
CA SER A 418 -4.75 -21.58 36.38
C SER A 418 -6.06 -21.16 35.69
N LEU A 419 -6.57 -19.96 35.98
CA LEU A 419 -7.86 -19.47 35.50
C LEU A 419 -7.73 -18.36 34.45
N ALA A 420 -6.67 -17.54 34.52
CA ALA A 420 -6.47 -16.38 33.65
C ALA A 420 -5.02 -16.22 33.19
N THR A 421 -4.83 -15.48 32.09
CA THR A 421 -3.51 -14.99 31.65
C THR A 421 -3.20 -13.64 32.30
N LEU A 422 -1.92 -13.24 32.33
CA LEU A 422 -1.50 -11.96 32.94
C LEU A 422 -2.14 -10.71 32.31
N ASP A 423 -2.69 -10.82 31.09
CA ASP A 423 -3.41 -9.73 30.42
C ASP A 423 -4.90 -9.67 30.80
N GLY A 424 -5.33 -10.50 31.76
CA GLY A 424 -6.69 -10.55 32.26
C GLY A 424 -7.65 -11.42 31.43
N GLU A 425 -7.17 -12.23 30.48
CA GLU A 425 -8.04 -13.14 29.70
C GLU A 425 -8.19 -14.51 30.37
N LEU A 426 -9.43 -15.03 30.44
CA LEU A 426 -9.69 -16.36 30.99
C LEU A 426 -9.07 -17.49 30.13
N ARG A 427 -8.55 -18.52 30.79
CA ARG A 427 -8.11 -19.76 30.13
C ARG A 427 -9.32 -20.55 29.61
N THR A 428 -9.12 -21.21 28.48
CA THR A 428 -10.16 -22.04 27.85
C THR A 428 -10.16 -23.43 28.48
N ALA A 429 -11.34 -23.90 28.89
CA ALA A 429 -11.54 -25.29 29.30
C ALA A 429 -11.61 -26.22 28.07
N GLU A 430 -11.17 -27.46 28.25
CA GLU A 430 -11.29 -28.51 27.23
C GLU A 430 -12.73 -29.04 27.23
N LYS A 431 -13.53 -28.62 26.24
CA LYS A 431 -14.95 -28.98 26.17
C LYS A 431 -15.19 -30.48 25.98
N VAL A 432 -14.26 -31.17 25.30
CA VAL A 432 -14.39 -32.60 25.01
C VAL A 432 -14.45 -33.40 26.31
N SER A 433 -13.54 -33.12 27.24
CA SER A 433 -13.47 -33.78 28.55
C SER A 433 -14.74 -33.54 29.39
N LEU A 434 -15.38 -32.36 29.25
CA LEU A 434 -16.67 -32.09 29.89
C LEU A 434 -17.82 -32.90 29.26
N VAL A 435 -17.87 -32.98 27.93
CA VAL A 435 -18.89 -33.76 27.23
C VAL A 435 -18.76 -35.25 27.55
N GLU A 436 -17.54 -35.78 27.56
CA GLU A 436 -17.26 -37.17 27.95
C GLU A 436 -17.80 -37.47 29.34
N GLU A 437 -17.62 -36.56 30.30
CA GLU A 437 -18.11 -36.76 31.67
C GLU A 437 -19.63 -36.60 31.79
N ILE A 438 -20.25 -35.71 31.01
CA ILE A 438 -21.72 -35.53 30.99
C ILE A 438 -22.43 -36.73 30.34
N VAL A 439 -21.85 -37.29 29.27
CA VAL A 439 -22.44 -38.40 28.52
C VAL A 439 -22.13 -39.75 29.19
N LYS A 440 -21.27 -39.75 30.20
CA LYS A 440 -20.94 -40.92 31.00
C LYS A 440 -22.19 -41.47 31.68
N GLY A 441 -22.59 -42.68 31.28
CA GLY A 441 -23.79 -43.35 31.80
C GLY A 441 -25.10 -43.00 31.08
N VAL A 442 -25.06 -42.22 29.98
CA VAL A 442 -26.23 -41.95 29.14
C VAL A 442 -26.20 -42.84 27.90
N GLU A 443 -27.21 -43.71 27.72
CA GLU A 443 -27.40 -44.47 26.48
C GLU A 443 -28.08 -43.58 25.41
N CYS A 444 -27.27 -42.99 24.52
CA CYS A 444 -27.79 -42.35 23.33
C CYS A 444 -28.20 -43.41 22.28
N LEU A 445 -29.42 -43.29 21.75
CA LEU A 445 -29.89 -44.07 20.61
C LEU A 445 -28.98 -43.85 19.40
N LYS A 446 -28.29 -44.91 18.94
CA LYS A 446 -27.33 -44.86 17.82
C LYS A 446 -28.00 -44.70 16.45
N HIS A 447 -29.29 -45.06 16.35
CA HIS A 447 -30.06 -45.02 15.12
C HIS A 447 -31.41 -44.37 15.38
N LEU A 448 -31.71 -43.34 14.60
CA LEU A 448 -33.06 -42.80 14.51
C LEU A 448 -33.95 -43.84 13.81
N PRO A 449 -35.22 -44.02 14.19
CA PRO A 449 -36.14 -44.88 13.48
C PRO A 449 -36.24 -44.45 12.01
N GLU A 450 -36.38 -45.41 11.09
CA GLU A 450 -36.67 -45.18 9.66
C GLU A 450 -38.09 -44.63 9.49
N ASN A 451 -38.37 -43.46 10.09
CA ASN A 451 -39.58 -42.72 9.79
C ASN A 451 -39.41 -42.10 8.41
N ASP A 452 -40.51 -42.09 7.65
CA ASP A 452 -40.55 -41.45 6.34
C ASP A 452 -40.12 -39.99 6.50
N LYS A 453 -38.94 -39.66 5.97
CA LYS A 453 -38.31 -38.34 6.13
C LYS A 453 -39.18 -37.22 5.54
N SER A 454 -40.19 -37.61 4.74
CA SER A 454 -41.19 -36.76 4.11
C SER A 454 -41.94 -35.85 5.08
N ASP A 455 -42.04 -36.21 6.37
CA ASP A 455 -42.67 -35.37 7.41
C ASP A 455 -41.67 -34.75 8.42
N ALA A 456 -40.37 -34.98 8.22
CA ALA A 456 -39.31 -34.49 9.10
C ALA A 456 -38.74 -33.14 8.65
N ILE A 457 -38.27 -32.34 9.61
CA ILE A 457 -37.57 -31.06 9.39
C ILE A 457 -36.05 -31.29 9.51
N LEU A 458 -35.28 -30.82 8.53
CA LEU A 458 -33.82 -30.86 8.56
C LEU A 458 -33.27 -29.54 9.06
N ILE A 459 -32.56 -29.55 10.19
CA ILE A 459 -31.85 -28.38 10.71
C ILE A 459 -30.35 -28.55 10.43
N ILE A 460 -29.75 -27.58 9.73
CA ILE A 460 -28.34 -27.56 9.36
C ILE A 460 -27.65 -26.42 10.09
N ASP A 461 -26.59 -26.71 10.83
CA ASP A 461 -25.65 -25.69 11.31
C ASP A 461 -24.92 -25.09 10.10
N GLY A 462 -25.26 -23.85 9.76
CA GLY A 462 -24.78 -23.15 8.58
C GLY A 462 -23.27 -22.94 8.60
N MET A 463 -22.66 -22.66 9.77
CA MET A 463 -21.21 -22.44 9.84
C MET A 463 -20.45 -23.76 9.71
N ALA A 464 -20.95 -24.82 10.35
CA ALA A 464 -20.39 -26.16 10.16
C ALA A 464 -20.53 -26.63 8.70
N PHE A 465 -21.63 -26.27 8.04
CA PHE A 465 -21.83 -26.58 6.63
C PHE A 465 -20.85 -25.82 5.73
N VAL A 466 -20.63 -24.51 5.97
CA VAL A 466 -19.59 -23.72 5.26
C VAL A 466 -18.21 -24.34 5.43
N LEU A 467 -17.85 -24.77 6.65
CA LEU A 467 -16.58 -25.43 6.93
C LEU A 467 -16.43 -26.76 6.21
N SER A 468 -17.49 -27.58 6.18
CA SER A 468 -17.48 -28.89 5.52
C SER A 468 -17.53 -28.80 3.99
N LEU A 469 -18.17 -27.77 3.43
CA LEU A 469 -18.19 -27.52 1.98
C LEU A 469 -16.80 -27.11 1.48
N GLY A 470 -16.01 -26.43 2.30
CA GLY A 470 -14.68 -25.96 1.93
C GLY A 470 -14.73 -24.96 0.77
N ARG A 471 -13.64 -24.82 -0.01
CA ARG A 471 -13.64 -24.05 -1.25
C ARG A 471 -13.88 -24.99 -2.44
N PRO A 472 -15.02 -24.91 -3.14
CA PRO A 472 -15.25 -25.72 -4.34
C PRO A 472 -14.21 -25.38 -5.43
N ASN A 473 -13.65 -26.40 -6.09
CA ASN A 473 -12.58 -26.20 -7.09
C ASN A 473 -12.99 -25.32 -8.29
N GLN A 474 -14.28 -25.33 -8.63
CA GLN A 474 -14.83 -24.57 -9.76
C GLN A 474 -15.37 -23.19 -9.34
N ALA A 475 -15.34 -22.85 -8.05
CA ALA A 475 -15.87 -21.58 -7.57
C ALA A 475 -14.77 -20.52 -7.55
N GLU A 476 -14.99 -19.46 -8.32
CA GLU A 476 -14.10 -18.29 -8.38
C GLU A 476 -14.69 -17.12 -7.58
N THR A 477 -16.01 -17.04 -7.50
CA THR A 477 -16.75 -15.94 -6.86
C THR A 477 -17.64 -16.43 -5.71
N PHE A 478 -18.06 -15.52 -4.84
CA PHE A 478 -19.05 -15.82 -3.81
C PHE A 478 -20.41 -16.22 -4.42
N GLY A 479 -20.72 -15.79 -5.65
CA GLY A 479 -21.87 -16.27 -6.41
C GLY A 479 -21.78 -17.75 -6.75
N ASP A 480 -20.63 -18.20 -7.25
CA ASP A 480 -20.39 -19.63 -7.54
C ASP A 480 -20.47 -20.47 -6.27
N TYR A 481 -19.89 -19.94 -5.19
CA TYR A 481 -19.96 -20.56 -3.87
C TYR A 481 -21.40 -20.69 -3.39
N ALA A 482 -22.20 -19.62 -3.51
CA ALA A 482 -23.61 -19.62 -3.15
C ALA A 482 -24.41 -20.65 -3.97
N ALA A 483 -24.16 -20.75 -5.27
CA ALA A 483 -24.77 -21.77 -6.13
C ALA A 483 -24.41 -23.20 -5.67
N CYS A 484 -23.13 -23.45 -5.36
CA CYS A 484 -22.68 -24.73 -4.83
C CYS A 484 -23.31 -25.05 -3.46
N PHE A 485 -23.37 -24.06 -2.58
CA PHE A 485 -23.96 -24.14 -1.25
C PHE A 485 -25.44 -24.49 -1.32
N ILE A 486 -26.23 -23.77 -2.14
CA ILE A 486 -27.66 -24.01 -2.36
C ILE A 486 -27.88 -25.40 -2.96
N LYS A 487 -27.14 -25.76 -4.01
CA LYS A 487 -27.26 -27.08 -4.66
C LYS A 487 -27.03 -28.22 -3.65
N ARG A 488 -26.05 -28.08 -2.77
CA ARG A 488 -25.72 -29.08 -1.75
C ARG A 488 -26.81 -29.16 -0.67
N ILE A 489 -27.37 -28.02 -0.24
CA ILE A 489 -28.51 -28.00 0.70
C ILE A 489 -29.72 -28.71 0.10
N LEU A 490 -30.09 -28.40 -1.14
CA LEU A 490 -31.22 -29.04 -1.82
C LEU A 490 -31.01 -30.56 -1.96
N TYR A 491 -29.77 -30.99 -2.23
CA TYR A 491 -29.42 -32.40 -2.27
C TYR A 491 -29.55 -33.12 -0.90
N TYR A 492 -29.23 -32.46 0.22
CA TYR A 492 -29.47 -33.06 1.54
C TYR A 492 -30.95 -33.00 1.94
N GLY A 493 -31.65 -31.95 1.49
CA GLY A 493 -33.02 -31.63 1.83
C GLY A 493 -34.10 -32.36 1.04
N TYR A 494 -33.80 -32.99 -0.11
CA TYR A 494 -34.83 -33.49 -1.04
C TYR A 494 -35.85 -34.47 -0.45
N LYS A 495 -35.50 -35.17 0.64
CA LYS A 495 -36.39 -36.12 1.35
C LYS A 495 -37.11 -35.52 2.54
N TYR A 496 -36.82 -34.28 2.90
CA TYR A 496 -37.35 -33.61 4.09
C TYR A 496 -38.46 -32.64 3.68
N LYS A 497 -39.45 -32.47 4.57
CA LYS A 497 -40.55 -31.52 4.38
C LYS A 497 -40.05 -30.08 4.29
N GLU A 498 -39.06 -29.77 5.13
CA GLU A 498 -38.56 -28.41 5.34
C GLU A 498 -37.08 -28.45 5.75
N VAL A 499 -36.31 -27.46 5.31
CA VAL A 499 -34.88 -27.32 5.62
C VAL A 499 -34.61 -25.95 6.25
N HIS A 500 -34.07 -25.95 7.46
CA HIS A 500 -33.66 -24.75 8.19
C HIS A 500 -32.14 -24.69 8.25
N VAL A 501 -31.54 -23.65 7.67
CA VAL A 501 -30.10 -23.39 7.80
C VAL A 501 -29.89 -22.31 8.84
N VAL A 502 -29.25 -22.67 9.94
CA VAL A 502 -29.10 -21.80 11.12
C VAL A 502 -27.65 -21.36 11.26
N PHE A 503 -27.41 -20.06 11.19
CA PHE A 503 -26.09 -19.47 11.40
C PHE A 503 -25.93 -18.94 12.83
N ASP A 504 -24.69 -18.98 13.32
CA ASP A 504 -24.30 -18.43 14.61
C ASP A 504 -24.63 -16.92 14.69
N ARG A 505 -25.20 -16.47 15.82
CA ARG A 505 -25.32 -15.04 16.14
C ARG A 505 -24.18 -14.60 17.06
N TYR A 506 -23.42 -13.61 16.61
CA TYR A 506 -22.32 -13.04 17.38
C TYR A 506 -22.83 -11.98 18.35
N ARG A 507 -22.90 -12.31 19.65
CA ARG A 507 -23.23 -11.35 20.73
C ARG A 507 -21.95 -10.83 21.38
N ALA A 508 -21.89 -9.52 21.64
CA ALA A 508 -20.72 -8.86 22.24
C ALA A 508 -20.41 -9.34 23.67
N GLN A 509 -21.43 -9.69 24.44
CA GLN A 509 -21.29 -10.22 25.81
C GLN A 509 -21.50 -11.74 25.83
N SER A 510 -20.62 -12.49 25.17
CA SER A 510 -20.66 -13.96 25.16
C SER A 510 -19.39 -14.54 25.76
N VAL A 511 -19.52 -15.63 26.51
CA VAL A 511 -18.39 -16.42 27.03
C VAL A 511 -17.46 -16.91 25.89
N LYS A 512 -17.99 -17.05 24.66
CA LYS A 512 -17.20 -17.41 23.45
C LYS A 512 -16.29 -16.28 22.94
N VAL A 513 -16.42 -15.02 23.39
CA VAL A 513 -15.64 -13.89 22.84
C VAL A 513 -14.14 -14.07 23.04
N GLY A 514 -13.71 -14.51 24.23
CA GLY A 514 -12.31 -14.81 24.50
C GLY A 514 -11.78 -15.99 23.68
N THR A 515 -12.61 -17.01 23.46
CA THR A 515 -12.25 -18.15 22.59
C THR A 515 -12.06 -17.71 21.13
N ARG A 516 -12.93 -16.83 20.61
CA ARG A 516 -12.85 -16.33 19.22
C ARG A 516 -11.53 -15.60 18.95
N LYS A 517 -11.07 -14.77 19.88
CA LYS A 517 -9.74 -14.11 19.80
C LYS A 517 -8.60 -15.13 19.71
N LYS A 518 -8.70 -16.26 20.43
CA LYS A 518 -7.70 -17.33 20.43
C LYS A 518 -7.75 -18.18 19.15
N THR A 519 -8.94 -18.44 18.61
CA THR A 519 -9.14 -19.22 17.37
C THR A 519 -8.61 -18.50 16.13
N ALA A 520 -8.64 -17.17 16.12
CA ALA A 520 -8.08 -16.35 15.05
C ALA A 520 -6.54 -16.44 14.91
N LYS A 521 -5.87 -17.33 15.67
CA LYS A 521 -4.41 -17.54 15.68
C LYS A 521 -3.58 -16.27 15.88
N GLY A 522 -4.17 -15.23 16.49
CA GLY A 522 -3.56 -13.93 16.70
C GLY A 522 -3.84 -12.89 15.61
N TYR A 523 -4.55 -13.22 14.54
CA TYR A 523 -4.99 -12.22 13.57
C TYR A 523 -6.23 -11.47 14.06
N ALA A 524 -6.36 -10.20 13.66
CA ALA A 524 -7.61 -9.46 13.85
C ALA A 524 -8.65 -9.97 12.84
N PRO A 525 -9.94 -10.02 13.21
CA PRO A 525 -10.95 -10.45 12.27
C PRO A 525 -11.07 -9.45 11.11
N VAL A 526 -11.07 -9.95 9.88
CA VAL A 526 -11.17 -9.15 8.66
C VAL A 526 -12.57 -9.31 8.09
N ARG A 527 -13.34 -8.23 8.09
CA ARG A 527 -14.64 -8.22 7.43
C ARG A 527 -14.44 -8.07 5.93
N ARG A 528 -15.16 -8.84 5.12
CA ARG A 528 -15.26 -8.65 3.66
C ARG A 528 -16.63 -8.12 3.30
N ASP A 529 -16.69 -7.14 2.41
CA ASP A 529 -17.95 -6.62 1.88
C ASP A 529 -18.34 -7.43 0.63
N ILE A 530 -19.49 -8.10 0.66
CA ILE A 530 -20.00 -8.92 -0.46
C ILE A 530 -21.18 -8.16 -1.06
N GLU A 531 -20.88 -7.30 -2.03
CA GLU A 531 -21.87 -6.42 -2.66
C GLU A 531 -22.70 -7.11 -3.74
N ASP A 532 -22.11 -8.10 -4.43
CA ASP A 532 -22.75 -8.85 -5.51
C ASP A 532 -22.20 -10.28 -5.63
N CYS A 533 -22.68 -11.01 -6.64
CA CYS A 533 -22.26 -12.38 -6.92
C CYS A 533 -20.83 -12.48 -7.51
N ASN A 534 -20.24 -11.40 -8.00
CA ASN A 534 -18.95 -11.39 -8.68
C ASN A 534 -17.77 -11.21 -7.72
N VAL A 535 -18.03 -10.90 -6.44
CA VAL A 535 -16.98 -10.74 -5.43
C VAL A 535 -16.10 -12.00 -5.37
N PRO A 536 -14.77 -11.86 -5.54
CA PRO A 536 -13.89 -13.01 -5.67
C PRO A 536 -13.75 -13.77 -4.34
N LEU A 537 -13.67 -15.10 -4.46
CA LEU A 537 -13.37 -15.96 -3.33
C LEU A 537 -11.92 -15.76 -2.86
N PRO A 538 -11.69 -15.83 -1.54
CA PRO A 538 -10.34 -15.79 -1.00
C PRO A 538 -9.50 -16.97 -1.53
N LYS A 539 -8.29 -16.67 -2.02
CA LYS A 539 -7.31 -17.70 -2.46
C LYS A 539 -7.01 -18.72 -1.36
N ASN A 540 -6.88 -18.25 -0.12
CA ASN A 540 -6.71 -19.09 1.06
C ASN A 540 -8.00 -19.13 1.89
N TRP A 541 -8.86 -20.08 1.56
CA TRP A 541 -10.16 -20.27 2.20
C TRP A 541 -10.07 -20.55 3.69
N SER A 542 -9.11 -21.39 4.10
CA SER A 542 -8.91 -21.69 5.52
C SER A 542 -8.58 -20.42 6.29
N ASN A 543 -7.65 -19.61 5.81
CA ASN A 543 -7.33 -18.34 6.46
C ASN A 543 -8.55 -17.40 6.49
N PHE A 544 -9.32 -17.28 5.41
CA PHE A 544 -10.52 -16.44 5.39
C PHE A 544 -11.60 -16.86 6.40
N LEU A 545 -11.72 -18.14 6.73
CA LEU A 545 -12.69 -18.58 7.75
C LEU A 545 -12.19 -18.39 9.19
N PHE A 546 -10.89 -18.14 9.39
CA PHE A 546 -10.27 -17.93 10.70
C PHE A 546 -9.86 -16.47 10.98
N LEU A 547 -9.59 -15.71 9.92
CA LEU A 547 -9.61 -14.25 9.86
C LEU A 547 -11.07 -13.78 9.83
#